data_AF-A0A0N4UMY8-F1
#
_entry.id   AF-A0A0N4UMY8-F1
#
_cell.length_a   1.000
_cell.length_b   1.000
_cell.length_c   1.000
_cell.angle_alpha   90.00
_cell.angle_beta   90.00
_cell.angle_gamma   90.00
#
_symmetry.space_group_name_H-M   'P 1'
#
loop_
_entity.id
_entity.type
_entity.pdbx_description
1 polymer ?
#
loop_
_entity_poly.entity_id
_entity_poly.type
_entity_poly.pdbx_seq_one_letter_code
_entity_poly.pdbx_strand_id
1 'polypeptide(L)'
;MDFAGPHGLNISLAMKNISSLSNALTKKSLEPLEIEKQRDEVADDEETEENEEAEESKVESEADYKTEAANDDMTSTGTEFTTMSSEVTTVEIHDKDSNTTELVNSINDTKEVEIARFSDEKRNNSELEHCVPKKVCSLDKDCGSGKCFAVGKCDCSACMSLARCQNDSDCGGLYESCDTKTNICNCEKGLRIHGLSLFDALFKFCNILVCNGKGDACLGLPCRTGTCIC
;
A
#
# COMPACT_ATOMS: atom_id res chain seq x y z
N MET A 1 28.15 35.40 33.55
CA MET A 1 28.10 36.04 32.22
C MET A 1 26.67 35.87 31.75
N ASP A 2 25.83 36.83 32.16
CA ASP A 2 24.42 36.90 31.83
C ASP A 2 24.26 37.58 30.46
N PHE A 3 23.58 36.91 29.54
CA PHE A 3 23.00 37.53 28.35
C PHE A 3 21.52 37.20 28.33
N ALA A 4 20.72 38.15 28.84
CA ALA A 4 19.28 38.17 28.70
C ALA A 4 18.89 39.16 27.59
N GLY A 5 17.96 38.72 26.74
CA GLY A 5 17.05 39.60 26.02
C GLY A 5 17.15 39.60 24.50
N PRO A 6 16.17 40.22 23.83
CA PRO A 6 14.73 40.07 24.06
C PRO A 6 13.95 39.96 22.73
N HIS A 7 12.62 40.00 22.88
CA HIS A 7 11.61 40.44 21.89
C HIS A 7 10.71 39.34 21.32
N GLY A 8 9.60 39.16 22.04
CA GLY A 8 8.37 38.63 21.47
C GLY A 8 7.77 39.59 20.46
N LEU A 9 7.30 39.01 19.35
CA LEU A 9 6.43 39.66 18.38
C LEU A 9 5.00 39.14 18.59
N ASN A 10 4.11 40.09 18.77
CA ASN A 10 2.66 39.93 18.83
C ASN A 10 2.14 39.25 17.56
N ILE A 11 1.55 38.06 17.69
CA ILE A 11 0.59 37.54 16.71
C ILE A 11 -0.70 37.25 17.46
N SER A 12 -1.40 38.33 17.82
CA SER A 12 -2.76 38.30 18.37
C SER A 12 -3.58 39.35 17.63
N LEU A 13 -3.93 39.09 16.37
CA LEU A 13 -4.90 39.93 15.65
C LEU A 13 -5.59 39.27 14.44
N ALA A 14 -5.54 37.94 14.26
CA ALA A 14 -6.19 37.29 13.10
C ALA A 14 -7.48 36.50 13.43
N MET A 15 -7.89 36.38 14.70
CA MET A 15 -9.01 35.50 15.09
C MET A 15 -10.41 36.15 15.14
N LYS A 16 -10.71 37.22 14.39
CA LYS A 16 -12.01 37.92 14.51
C LYS A 16 -12.94 37.97 13.29
N ASN A 17 -12.62 37.31 12.17
CA ASN A 17 -13.46 37.36 10.96
C ASN A 17 -14.08 36.03 10.51
N ILE A 18 -14.06 34.97 11.32
CA ILE A 18 -14.51 33.63 10.86
C ILE A 18 -16.00 33.36 11.20
N SER A 19 -16.68 34.21 11.97
CA SER A 19 -18.07 33.93 12.42
C SER A 19 -19.23 34.40 11.53
N SER A 20 -19.00 35.03 10.37
CA SER A 20 -20.10 35.52 9.51
C SER A 20 -20.35 34.72 8.23
N LEU A 21 -19.54 33.71 7.91
CA LEU A 21 -19.68 32.93 6.67
C LEU A 21 -20.50 31.63 6.80
N SER A 22 -20.96 31.27 8.00
CA SER A 22 -21.60 29.96 8.25
C SER A 22 -23.06 29.82 7.81
N ASN A 23 -23.73 30.88 7.34
CA ASN A 23 -25.19 30.85 7.10
C ASN A 23 -25.63 30.95 5.63
N ALA A 24 -24.71 30.91 4.66
CA ALA A 24 -25.07 31.09 3.24
C ALA A 24 -25.14 29.79 2.41
N LEU A 25 -24.77 28.63 2.96
CA LEU A 25 -24.59 27.40 2.16
C LEU A 25 -25.73 26.37 2.24
N THR A 26 -26.83 26.64 2.95
CA THR A 26 -27.87 25.63 3.25
C THR A 26 -29.08 25.58 2.30
N LYS A 27 -29.02 26.10 1.06
CA LYS A 27 -30.25 26.21 0.23
C LYS A 27 -30.18 25.89 -1.27
N LYS A 28 -29.13 25.23 -1.79
CA LYS A 28 -29.09 24.74 -3.18
C LYS A 28 -29.11 23.21 -3.17
N SER A 29 -30.30 22.60 -3.13
CA SER A 29 -30.99 22.04 -4.30
C SER A 29 -30.16 20.96 -5.00
N LEU A 30 -30.22 19.74 -4.46
CA LEU A 30 -29.92 18.52 -5.21
C LEU A 30 -31.12 18.26 -6.14
N GLU A 31 -30.91 18.36 -7.44
CA GLU A 31 -31.72 17.65 -8.43
C GLU A 31 -31.02 16.34 -8.79
N PRO A 32 -31.75 15.22 -8.92
CA PRO A 32 -31.20 13.94 -9.32
C PRO A 32 -30.83 13.94 -10.80
N LEU A 33 -29.58 13.58 -11.12
CA LEU A 33 -29.15 13.25 -12.48
C LEU A 33 -29.76 11.89 -12.88
N GLU A 34 -30.85 11.93 -13.64
CA GLU A 34 -31.28 10.82 -14.48
C GLU A 34 -30.25 10.64 -15.61
N ILE A 35 -29.46 9.56 -15.57
CA ILE A 35 -28.67 9.14 -16.72
C ILE A 35 -29.52 8.13 -17.50
N GLU A 36 -29.97 8.61 -18.66
CA GLU A 36 -30.78 7.89 -19.62
C GLU A 36 -30.09 6.62 -20.15
N LYS A 37 -30.95 5.62 -20.38
CA LYS A 37 -30.71 4.44 -21.19
C LYS A 37 -30.21 4.82 -22.59
N GLN A 38 -29.04 4.33 -22.99
CA GLN A 38 -28.76 4.04 -24.40
C GLN A 38 -28.63 2.53 -24.54
N ARG A 39 -29.69 1.97 -25.11
CA ARG A 39 -29.84 0.60 -25.57
C ARG A 39 -29.60 0.66 -27.08
N ASP A 40 -28.40 0.33 -27.51
CA ASP A 40 -28.13 0.10 -28.92
C ASP A 40 -28.40 -1.36 -29.24
N GLU A 41 -29.32 -1.54 -30.18
CA GLU A 41 -29.67 -2.78 -30.86
C GLU A 41 -28.55 -3.11 -31.86
N VAL A 42 -27.93 -4.28 -31.74
CA VAL A 42 -27.19 -4.90 -32.84
C VAL A 42 -27.72 -6.32 -32.97
N ALA A 43 -28.42 -6.51 -34.08
CA ALA A 43 -29.02 -7.75 -34.54
C ALA A 43 -27.98 -8.64 -35.22
N ASP A 44 -28.21 -9.95 -35.07
CA ASP A 44 -28.01 -11.05 -36.03
C ASP A 44 -26.68 -11.12 -36.79
N ASP A 45 -25.92 -12.19 -36.54
CA ASP A 45 -25.73 -13.21 -37.57
C ASP A 45 -25.16 -14.51 -36.95
N GLU A 46 -25.82 -15.61 -37.30
CA GLU A 46 -25.45 -17.00 -37.10
C GLU A 46 -24.07 -17.30 -37.70
N GLU A 47 -23.29 -18.20 -37.09
CA GLU A 47 -22.99 -19.50 -37.70
C GLU A 47 -22.11 -20.34 -36.75
N THR A 48 -22.50 -21.61 -36.69
CA THR A 48 -21.97 -22.68 -35.86
C THR A 48 -21.08 -23.52 -36.77
N GLU A 49 -19.80 -23.74 -36.45
CA GLU A 49 -19.08 -24.91 -36.95
C GLU A 49 -18.15 -25.49 -35.89
N GLU A 50 -18.43 -26.76 -35.59
CA GLU A 50 -17.65 -27.72 -34.83
C GLU A 50 -16.44 -28.20 -35.66
N ASN A 51 -15.39 -28.64 -34.97
CA ASN A 51 -14.45 -29.75 -35.28
C ASN A 51 -13.05 -29.40 -34.74
N GLU A 52 -12.55 -30.07 -33.70
CA GLU A 52 -11.94 -31.42 -33.64
C GLU A 52 -10.44 -31.46 -34.01
N GLU A 53 -9.70 -32.22 -33.17
CA GLU A 53 -8.37 -32.81 -33.37
C GLU A 53 -7.13 -31.88 -33.29
N ALA A 54 -6.34 -31.95 -32.22
CA ALA A 54 -5.31 -32.95 -31.89
C ALA A 54 -4.03 -32.80 -32.72
N GLU A 55 -2.92 -32.42 -32.07
CA GLU A 55 -1.65 -33.19 -32.10
C GLU A 55 -0.56 -32.52 -31.23
N GLU A 56 -0.02 -33.32 -30.32
CA GLU A 56 1.26 -33.10 -29.65
C GLU A 56 2.40 -33.21 -30.66
N SER A 57 3.39 -32.31 -30.61
CA SER A 57 4.74 -32.72 -30.91
C SER A 57 5.80 -31.91 -30.16
N LYS A 58 6.77 -32.70 -29.73
CA LYS A 58 7.89 -32.49 -28.83
C LYS A 58 9.11 -32.05 -29.64
N VAL A 59 9.80 -30.98 -29.25
CA VAL A 59 11.18 -30.72 -29.70
C VAL A 59 12.03 -30.18 -28.55
N GLU A 60 12.98 -31.01 -28.15
CA GLU A 60 14.14 -30.72 -27.31
C GLU A 60 15.16 -29.88 -28.08
N SER A 61 15.89 -28.98 -27.41
CA SER A 61 17.35 -28.95 -27.50
C SER A 61 17.95 -27.88 -26.58
N GLU A 62 19.06 -28.31 -25.99
CA GLU A 62 19.90 -27.66 -25.01
C GLU A 62 20.80 -26.60 -25.66
N ALA A 63 21.09 -25.50 -24.96
CA ALA A 63 22.29 -24.71 -25.23
C ALA A 63 22.76 -24.00 -23.95
N ASP A 64 23.79 -24.62 -23.38
CA ASP A 64 24.80 -24.14 -22.45
C ASP A 64 25.33 -22.74 -22.84
N TYR A 65 25.38 -21.79 -21.91
CA TYR A 65 26.32 -20.67 -22.02
C TYR A 65 26.82 -20.19 -20.66
N LYS A 66 28.14 -20.26 -20.54
CA LYS A 66 28.98 -19.95 -19.39
C LYS A 66 29.99 -18.89 -19.84
N THR A 67 29.94 -17.66 -19.31
CA THR A 67 31.04 -16.65 -19.42
C THR A 67 30.77 -15.59 -18.36
N GLU A 68 31.50 -15.57 -17.24
CA GLU A 68 32.79 -14.90 -16.98
C GLU A 68 32.76 -13.36 -17.03
N ALA A 69 33.29 -12.79 -15.94
CA ALA A 69 33.31 -11.38 -15.56
C ALA A 69 34.42 -10.59 -16.26
N ALA A 70 34.18 -9.30 -16.51
CA ALA A 70 35.19 -8.22 -16.43
C ALA A 70 34.52 -6.83 -16.58
N ASN A 71 34.66 -6.03 -15.51
CA ASN A 71 34.98 -4.60 -15.35
C ASN A 71 34.75 -3.54 -16.46
N ASP A 72 34.71 -2.31 -15.92
CA ASP A 72 34.98 -0.98 -16.51
C ASP A 72 33.72 -0.21 -16.97
N ASP A 73 33.28 0.78 -16.18
CA ASP A 73 33.76 2.18 -16.21
C ASP A 73 33.24 2.92 -17.45
N MET A 74 32.24 3.79 -17.28
CA MET A 74 32.11 5.03 -18.06
C MET A 74 30.92 5.89 -17.58
N THR A 75 31.29 7.01 -16.96
CA THR A 75 31.00 8.37 -17.43
C THR A 75 29.55 8.83 -17.62
N SER A 76 29.14 9.61 -16.62
CA SER A 76 28.25 10.77 -16.62
C SER A 76 28.07 11.51 -17.96
N THR A 77 26.81 11.65 -18.40
CA THR A 77 26.32 12.81 -19.14
C THR A 77 24.90 13.15 -18.67
N GLY A 78 24.71 14.44 -18.40
CA GLY A 78 23.48 15.00 -17.85
C GLY A 78 22.32 14.96 -18.84
N THR A 79 21.11 14.86 -18.29
CA THR A 79 19.88 15.19 -18.99
C THR A 79 19.09 16.15 -18.11
N GLU A 80 18.69 17.24 -18.76
CA GLU A 80 18.00 18.38 -18.18
C GLU A 80 16.64 18.01 -17.61
N PHE A 81 16.38 18.58 -16.44
CA PHE A 81 15.14 18.55 -15.70
C PHE A 81 14.12 19.50 -16.35
N THR A 82 13.04 18.97 -16.92
CA THR A 82 11.87 19.77 -17.29
C THR A 82 10.81 19.64 -16.22
N THR A 83 10.59 20.74 -15.50
CA THR A 83 9.59 20.89 -14.44
C THR A 83 8.20 21.03 -15.07
N MET A 84 7.29 20.08 -14.82
CA MET A 84 5.86 20.32 -15.02
C MET A 84 5.18 20.49 -13.67
N SER A 85 4.66 21.71 -13.49
CA SER A 85 3.81 22.14 -12.39
C SER A 85 2.40 21.59 -12.62
N SER A 86 1.92 20.71 -11.76
CA SER A 86 0.50 20.36 -11.67
C SER A 86 -0.01 20.68 -10.28
N GLU A 87 -1.09 21.45 -10.27
CA GLU A 87 -1.77 22.00 -9.12
C GLU A 87 -2.28 20.90 -8.19
N VAL A 88 -1.93 21.02 -6.90
CA VAL A 88 -2.48 20.21 -5.83
C VAL A 88 -3.82 20.81 -5.44
N THR A 89 -4.91 20.15 -5.81
CA THR A 89 -6.23 20.40 -5.26
C THR A 89 -6.38 19.57 -3.99
N THR A 90 -6.31 20.22 -2.84
CA THR A 90 -6.64 19.65 -1.53
C THR A 90 -8.12 19.35 -1.44
N VAL A 91 -8.48 18.08 -1.22
CA VAL A 91 -9.84 17.67 -0.82
C VAL A 91 -9.77 17.17 0.62
N GLU A 92 -10.45 17.89 1.51
CA GLU A 92 -10.66 17.51 2.91
C GLU A 92 -11.70 16.39 2.98
N ILE A 93 -11.33 15.25 3.58
CA ILE A 93 -12.28 14.20 3.95
C ILE A 93 -12.67 14.45 5.41
N HIS A 94 -13.95 14.73 5.61
CA HIS A 94 -14.57 14.88 6.91
C HIS A 94 -15.31 13.59 7.28
N ASP A 95 -14.81 12.87 8.27
CA ASP A 95 -15.48 11.74 8.92
C ASP A 95 -16.65 12.20 9.80
N LYS A 96 -17.81 11.55 9.61
CA LYS A 96 -19.00 11.44 10.49
C LYS A 96 -19.97 10.53 9.73
N ASP A 97 -20.47 9.40 10.23
CA ASP A 97 -21.03 9.18 11.55
C ASP A 97 -20.88 7.72 11.98
N SER A 98 -20.50 7.55 13.25
CA SER A 98 -20.65 6.33 14.02
C SER A 98 -22.07 6.31 14.60
N ASN A 99 -22.90 5.33 14.23
CA ASN A 99 -24.06 4.95 15.03
C ASN A 99 -24.58 3.56 14.65
N THR A 100 -24.12 2.49 15.30
CA THR A 100 -24.99 1.37 15.67
C THR A 100 -24.40 0.61 16.84
N THR A 101 -24.91 0.93 18.02
CA THR A 101 -24.82 0.11 19.23
C THR A 101 -25.94 -0.92 19.13
N GLU A 102 -25.61 -2.22 19.17
CA GLU A 102 -26.45 -3.32 19.68
C GLU A 102 -25.97 -4.66 19.10
N LEU A 103 -25.20 -5.42 19.89
CA LEU A 103 -25.36 -6.87 20.09
C LEU A 103 -24.25 -7.35 21.02
N VAL A 104 -24.55 -7.24 22.30
CA VAL A 104 -23.80 -7.81 23.42
C VAL A 104 -24.33 -9.22 23.65
N ASN A 105 -23.42 -10.14 23.99
CA ASN A 105 -23.62 -11.47 24.56
C ASN A 105 -23.96 -12.62 23.61
N SER A 106 -22.97 -13.52 23.49
CA SER A 106 -23.01 -14.99 23.26
C SER A 106 -21.77 -15.28 22.42
N ILE A 107 -20.70 -15.89 22.89
CA ILE A 107 -20.61 -17.31 23.25
C ILE A 107 -19.30 -17.49 24.04
N ASN A 108 -19.39 -17.73 25.35
CA ASN A 108 -18.43 -18.55 26.07
C ASN A 108 -19.00 -19.96 25.98
N ASP A 109 -18.38 -20.87 25.23
CA ASP A 109 -18.25 -22.28 25.63
C ASP A 109 -17.52 -23.13 24.57
N THR A 110 -16.46 -23.80 25.04
CA THR A 110 -15.98 -25.12 24.60
C THR A 110 -15.52 -25.33 23.14
N LYS A 111 -14.20 -25.45 22.92
CA LYS A 111 -13.48 -26.75 22.91
C LYS A 111 -12.03 -26.58 22.42
N GLU A 112 -11.17 -27.36 23.07
CA GLU A 112 -9.74 -27.59 22.79
C GLU A 112 -9.44 -27.78 21.30
N VAL A 113 -8.56 -26.91 20.76
CA VAL A 113 -7.80 -27.19 19.54
C VAL A 113 -6.35 -26.73 19.76
N GLU A 114 -5.44 -27.58 19.33
CA GLU A 114 -4.02 -27.67 19.64
C GLU A 114 -3.22 -26.37 19.64
N ILE A 115 -2.49 -26.19 20.74
CA ILE A 115 -1.40 -25.23 20.91
C ILE A 115 -0.20 -25.73 20.07
N ALA A 116 -0.18 -25.37 18.79
CA ALA A 116 0.95 -25.59 17.89
C ALA A 116 1.77 -24.31 17.73
N ARG A 117 2.83 -24.21 18.57
CA ARG A 117 4.12 -23.56 18.32
C ARG A 117 4.17 -22.56 17.16
N PHE A 118 3.90 -21.28 17.44
CA PHE A 118 4.55 -20.20 16.72
C PHE A 118 5.44 -19.45 17.69
N SER A 119 6.74 -19.42 17.36
CA SER A 119 7.78 -18.75 18.11
C SER A 119 7.48 -17.26 18.22
N ASP A 120 6.80 -16.86 19.29
CA ASP A 120 6.88 -15.51 19.84
C ASP A 120 8.31 -15.32 20.35
N GLU A 121 9.20 -14.96 19.42
CA GLU A 121 10.46 -14.34 19.73
C GLU A 121 10.14 -12.98 20.33
N LYS A 122 9.95 -13.02 21.66
CA LYS A 122 9.91 -11.90 22.58
C LYS A 122 10.97 -10.87 22.16
N ARG A 123 10.56 -9.86 21.41
CA ARG A 123 11.33 -8.63 21.16
C ARG A 123 11.52 -7.93 22.50
N ASN A 124 12.46 -8.42 23.30
CA ASN A 124 13.06 -7.64 24.37
C ASN A 124 13.66 -6.42 23.68
N ASN A 125 12.98 -5.28 23.80
CA ASN A 125 13.44 -3.97 23.40
C ASN A 125 14.59 -3.52 24.33
N SER A 126 15.61 -4.37 24.47
CA SER A 126 16.92 -3.98 24.97
C SER A 126 17.64 -3.41 23.77
N GLU A 127 17.90 -2.12 23.81
CA GLU A 127 18.78 -1.43 22.87
C GLU A 127 20.05 -2.27 22.76
N LEU A 128 20.28 -2.88 21.60
CA LEU A 128 21.45 -3.70 21.38
C LEU A 128 22.65 -2.76 21.32
N GLU A 129 23.54 -2.79 22.31
CA GLU A 129 24.76 -1.98 22.27
C GLU A 129 25.69 -2.38 21.11
N HIS A 130 25.59 -3.62 20.64
CA HIS A 130 26.44 -4.17 19.59
C HIS A 130 25.63 -4.67 18.40
N CYS A 131 26.11 -4.34 17.20
CA CYS A 131 25.53 -4.84 15.96
C CYS A 131 25.81 -6.33 15.76
N VAL A 132 24.77 -7.07 15.36
CA VAL A 132 24.87 -8.49 14.99
C VAL A 132 24.80 -8.60 13.46
N PRO A 133 25.88 -9.01 12.78
CA PRO A 133 25.91 -9.08 11.32
C PRO A 133 24.80 -9.99 10.78
N LYS A 134 24.12 -9.56 9.72
CA LYS A 134 23.03 -10.31 9.04
C LYS A 134 21.79 -10.60 9.89
N LYS A 135 21.64 -9.98 11.07
CA LYS A 135 20.39 -10.06 11.84
C LYS A 135 19.24 -9.43 11.04
N VAL A 136 18.08 -10.08 11.02
CA VAL A 136 16.87 -9.53 10.39
C VAL A 136 16.43 -8.27 11.14
N CYS A 137 16.13 -7.21 10.41
CA CYS A 137 15.75 -5.92 10.97
C CYS A 137 14.62 -5.27 10.17
N SER A 138 13.81 -4.44 10.81
CA SER A 138 12.85 -3.57 10.11
C SER A 138 13.34 -2.12 10.12
N LEU A 139 14.11 -1.74 11.15
CA LEU A 139 14.63 -0.41 11.38
C LEU A 139 16.09 -0.46 11.82
N ASP A 140 16.84 0.63 11.65
CA ASP A 140 18.25 0.70 12.08
C ASP A 140 18.45 0.39 13.57
N LYS A 141 17.48 0.76 14.41
CA LYS A 141 17.50 0.46 15.86
C LYS A 141 17.54 -1.04 16.19
N ASP A 142 17.09 -1.89 15.27
CA ASP A 142 17.13 -3.34 15.46
C ASP A 142 18.57 -3.89 15.31
N CYS A 143 19.48 -3.09 14.77
CA CYS A 143 20.87 -3.40 14.46
C CYS A 143 21.89 -2.81 15.45
N GLY A 144 21.44 -2.19 16.54
CA GLY A 144 22.35 -1.60 17.53
C GLY A 144 23.22 -0.49 16.93
N SER A 145 24.54 -0.68 16.93
CA SER A 145 25.49 0.26 16.32
C SER A 145 25.56 0.21 14.78
N GLY A 146 24.84 -0.72 14.14
CA GLY A 146 24.83 -0.91 12.69
C GLY A 146 23.67 -0.22 11.98
N LYS A 147 23.52 -0.52 10.69
CA LYS A 147 22.38 -0.05 9.87
C LYS A 147 21.60 -1.23 9.32
N CYS A 148 20.29 -1.06 9.20
CA CYS A 148 19.45 -2.03 8.54
C CYS A 148 19.50 -1.76 7.02
N PHE A 149 19.99 -2.73 6.25
CA PHE A 149 20.02 -2.64 4.79
C PHE A 149 18.78 -3.31 4.19
N ALA A 150 18.22 -2.72 3.13
CA ALA A 150 16.91 -3.11 2.55
C ALA A 150 15.72 -2.93 3.53
N VAL A 151 15.77 -1.83 4.30
CA VAL A 151 14.86 -1.47 5.40
C VAL A 151 13.37 -1.52 5.08
N GLY A 152 12.61 -1.68 6.18
CA GLY A 152 11.17 -1.60 6.34
C GLY A 152 10.48 -0.67 5.39
N LYS A 153 10.14 -1.19 4.21
CA LYS A 153 9.31 -0.50 3.23
C LYS A 153 8.20 -1.42 2.77
N CYS A 154 7.08 -0.84 2.36
CA CYS A 154 5.93 -1.62 1.95
C CYS A 154 6.23 -2.46 0.70
N ASP A 155 5.96 -3.77 0.80
CA ASP A 155 6.13 -4.71 -0.30
C ASP A 155 4.88 -4.79 -1.17
N CYS A 156 4.76 -3.89 -2.14
CA CYS A 156 3.66 -3.97 -3.08
C CYS A 156 3.70 -5.19 -4.01
N SER A 157 4.84 -5.88 -4.12
CA SER A 157 4.90 -7.12 -4.92
C SER A 157 4.23 -8.31 -4.24
N ALA A 158 3.85 -8.17 -2.95
CA ALA A 158 3.06 -9.18 -2.26
C ALA A 158 1.62 -9.27 -2.78
N CYS A 159 1.05 -8.18 -3.31
CA CYS A 159 -0.29 -8.25 -3.92
C CYS A 159 -0.20 -8.78 -5.35
N MET A 160 -0.67 -10.01 -5.53
CA MET A 160 -0.70 -10.70 -6.82
C MET A 160 -2.03 -10.44 -7.52
N SER A 161 -2.06 -9.48 -8.45
CA SER A 161 -3.27 -9.21 -9.24
C SER A 161 -3.70 -10.45 -10.02
N LEU A 162 -5.01 -10.65 -10.17
CA LEU A 162 -5.65 -11.76 -10.87
C LEU A 162 -5.51 -13.15 -10.20
N ALA A 163 -4.89 -13.24 -9.01
CA ALA A 163 -4.90 -14.47 -8.22
C ALA A 163 -6.29 -14.76 -7.63
N ARG A 164 -6.63 -16.02 -7.39
CA ARG A 164 -7.87 -16.38 -6.69
C ARG A 164 -7.76 -16.05 -5.21
N CYS A 165 -8.83 -15.53 -4.62
CA CYS A 165 -8.86 -15.15 -3.21
C CYS A 165 -10.23 -15.43 -2.57
N GLN A 166 -10.23 -15.63 -1.25
CA GLN A 166 -11.42 -15.59 -0.41
C GLN A 166 -11.43 -14.35 0.49
N ASN A 167 -10.25 -13.84 0.85
CA ASN A 167 -10.07 -12.62 1.63
C ASN A 167 -8.79 -11.88 1.21
N ASP A 168 -8.57 -10.69 1.77
CA ASP A 168 -7.42 -9.84 1.44
C ASP A 168 -6.06 -10.47 1.76
N SER A 169 -5.99 -11.40 2.73
CA SER A 169 -4.73 -12.10 3.05
C SER A 169 -4.24 -12.96 1.89
N ASP A 170 -5.15 -13.48 1.06
CA ASP A 170 -4.80 -14.24 -0.15
C ASP A 170 -4.21 -13.34 -1.25
N CYS A 171 -4.50 -12.04 -1.18
CA CYS A 171 -3.97 -11.00 -2.06
C CYS A 171 -2.74 -10.31 -1.45
N GLY A 172 -1.97 -11.03 -0.63
CA GLY A 172 -0.80 -10.50 0.05
C GLY A 172 -1.10 -9.54 1.21
N GLY A 173 -2.36 -9.47 1.65
CA GLY A 173 -2.79 -8.66 2.79
C GLY A 173 -3.27 -7.26 2.44
N LEU A 174 -3.20 -6.82 1.18
CA LEU A 174 -3.67 -5.48 0.79
C LEU A 174 -5.19 -5.36 1.06
N TYR A 175 -5.60 -4.40 1.88
CA TYR A 175 -7.01 -4.21 2.22
C TYR A 175 -7.88 -3.93 1.00
N GLU A 176 -9.08 -4.53 1.00
CA GLU A 176 -10.10 -4.40 -0.04
C GLU A 176 -9.59 -4.76 -1.45
N SER A 177 -8.58 -5.63 -1.52
CA SER A 177 -8.01 -6.09 -2.79
C SER A 177 -8.68 -7.37 -3.27
N CYS A 178 -9.23 -8.21 -2.39
CA CYS A 178 -9.99 -9.37 -2.83
C CYS A 178 -11.40 -8.98 -3.29
N ASP A 179 -11.70 -9.16 -4.58
CA ASP A 179 -13.07 -8.96 -5.05
C ASP A 179 -13.91 -10.20 -4.74
N THR A 180 -14.74 -10.12 -3.70
CA THR A 180 -15.59 -11.23 -3.23
C THR A 180 -16.66 -11.66 -4.23
N LYS A 181 -16.94 -10.87 -5.28
CA LYS A 181 -17.89 -11.25 -6.33
C LYS A 181 -17.25 -12.19 -7.35
N THR A 182 -16.00 -11.92 -7.75
CA THR A 182 -15.27 -12.73 -8.73
C THR A 182 -14.32 -13.72 -8.08
N ASN A 183 -14.05 -13.58 -6.78
CA ASN A 183 -13.02 -14.28 -6.02
C ASN A 183 -11.62 -14.09 -6.61
N ILE A 184 -11.32 -12.86 -7.06
CA ILE A 184 -10.07 -12.52 -7.72
C ILE A 184 -9.45 -11.27 -7.08
N CYS A 185 -8.14 -11.30 -6.86
CA CYS A 185 -7.36 -10.16 -6.38
C CYS A 185 -7.31 -9.04 -7.41
N ASN A 186 -7.72 -7.84 -7.01
CA ASN A 186 -7.59 -6.61 -7.75
C ASN A 186 -6.77 -5.61 -6.92
N CYS A 187 -5.45 -5.68 -7.06
CA CYS A 187 -4.53 -4.85 -6.29
C CYS A 187 -4.68 -3.36 -6.60
N GLU A 188 -4.99 -3.02 -7.86
CA GLU A 188 -5.24 -1.64 -8.26
C GLU A 188 -6.47 -1.07 -7.55
N LYS A 189 -7.56 -1.86 -7.45
CA LYS A 189 -8.75 -1.48 -6.70
C LYS A 189 -8.44 -1.22 -5.22
N GLY A 190 -7.70 -2.13 -4.58
CA GLY A 190 -7.29 -1.96 -3.18
C GLY A 190 -6.50 -0.66 -2.95
N LEU A 191 -5.52 -0.37 -3.80
CA LEU A 191 -4.76 0.88 -3.75
C LEU A 191 -5.63 2.13 -3.98
N ARG A 192 -6.54 2.08 -4.97
CA ARG A 192 -7.42 3.20 -5.32
C ARG A 192 -8.40 3.55 -4.20
N ILE A 193 -8.93 2.56 -3.47
CA ILE A 193 -9.80 2.79 -2.31
C ILE A 193 -9.09 3.60 -1.23
N HIS A 194 -7.76 3.46 -1.12
CA HIS A 194 -6.91 4.23 -0.21
C HIS A 194 -6.33 5.51 -0.84
N GLY A 195 -6.88 5.97 -1.97
CA GLY A 195 -6.46 7.22 -2.60
C GLY A 195 -5.12 7.15 -3.34
N LEU A 196 -4.60 5.95 -3.61
CA LEU A 196 -3.38 5.76 -4.39
C LEU A 196 -3.72 5.29 -5.81
N SER A 197 -3.36 6.07 -6.82
CA SER A 197 -3.29 5.54 -8.18
C SER A 197 -2.16 4.51 -8.30
N LEU A 198 -2.17 3.65 -9.32
CA LEU A 198 -1.08 2.70 -9.55
C LEU A 198 0.29 3.40 -9.65
N PHE A 199 0.32 4.57 -10.31
CA PHE A 199 1.53 5.39 -10.43
C PHE A 199 1.94 6.02 -9.09
N ASP A 200 0.99 6.59 -8.33
CA ASP A 200 1.29 7.13 -7.00
C ASP A 200 1.79 6.05 -6.05
N ALA A 201 1.18 4.86 -6.11
CA ALA A 201 1.62 3.73 -5.34
C ALA A 201 3.09 3.40 -5.68
N LEU A 202 3.43 3.28 -6.96
CA LEU A 202 4.80 2.97 -7.38
C LEU A 202 5.83 4.04 -6.96
N PHE A 203 5.48 5.32 -7.05
CA PHE A 203 6.43 6.43 -6.83
C PHE A 203 6.40 7.06 -5.43
N LYS A 204 5.42 6.75 -4.59
CA LYS A 204 5.29 7.34 -3.24
C LYS A 204 5.13 6.31 -2.14
N PHE A 205 4.73 5.08 -2.46
CA PHE A 205 4.32 4.10 -1.47
C PHE A 205 5.18 2.83 -1.54
N CYS A 206 5.12 2.11 -2.65
CA CYS A 206 5.81 0.85 -2.91
C CYS A 206 7.32 1.04 -2.85
N ASN A 207 8.00 0.27 -1.99
CA ASN A 207 9.45 0.40 -1.78
C ASN A 207 9.93 1.83 -1.47
N ILE A 208 9.04 2.70 -0.95
CA ILE A 208 9.34 4.09 -0.58
C ILE A 208 8.87 4.39 0.84
N LEU A 209 7.60 4.13 1.15
CA LEU A 209 7.04 4.39 2.46
C LEU A 209 7.70 3.49 3.51
N VAL A 210 8.24 4.11 4.57
CA VAL A 210 8.89 3.40 5.67
C VAL A 210 7.85 2.80 6.61
N CYS A 211 8.02 1.53 6.96
CA CYS A 211 7.21 0.76 7.89
C CYS A 211 8.11 0.04 8.90
N ASN A 212 7.55 -0.36 10.04
CA ASN A 212 8.28 -0.96 11.18
C ASN A 212 7.93 -2.45 11.41
N GLY A 213 7.25 -3.07 10.43
CA GLY A 213 6.70 -4.43 10.55
C GLY A 213 5.53 -4.55 11.52
N LYS A 214 5.00 -3.44 12.05
CA LYS A 214 3.88 -3.41 12.98
C LYS A 214 2.82 -2.41 12.51
N GLY A 215 1.59 -2.89 12.37
CA GLY A 215 0.44 -2.06 12.03
C GLY A 215 0.31 -1.78 10.54
N ASP A 216 -0.59 -0.84 10.24
CA ASP A 216 -1.29 -0.80 8.95
C ASP A 216 -0.69 0.24 7.99
N ALA A 217 0.56 0.65 8.25
CA ALA A 217 1.25 1.64 7.42
C ALA A 217 1.32 1.23 5.94
N CYS A 218 1.32 -0.07 5.67
CA CYS A 218 1.36 -0.63 4.33
C CYS A 218 -0.01 -1.09 3.82
N LEU A 219 -1.11 -0.58 4.38
CA LEU A 219 -2.48 -0.91 3.96
C LEU A 219 -2.72 -2.44 4.00
N GLY A 220 -2.15 -3.11 5.00
CA GLY A 220 -2.19 -4.56 5.18
C GLY A 220 -1.12 -5.35 4.41
N LEU A 221 -0.42 -4.75 3.44
CA LEU A 221 0.74 -5.39 2.79
C LEU A 221 1.88 -5.64 3.80
N PRO A 222 2.72 -6.66 3.58
CA PRO A 222 3.88 -6.91 4.42
C PRO A 222 4.92 -5.80 4.29
N CYS A 223 5.56 -5.52 5.42
CA CYS A 223 6.72 -4.64 5.48
C CYS A 223 7.98 -5.46 5.19
N ARG A 224 8.75 -5.11 4.14
CA ARG A 224 10.00 -5.82 3.82
C ARG A 224 10.98 -5.71 4.98
N THR A 225 11.51 -6.84 5.42
CA THR A 225 12.59 -6.87 6.40
C THR A 225 13.94 -6.75 5.72
N GLY A 226 14.82 -5.96 6.30
CA GLY A 226 16.21 -5.85 5.92
C GLY A 226 17.13 -6.78 6.71
N THR A 227 18.43 -6.60 6.53
CA THR A 227 19.48 -7.25 7.31
C THR A 227 20.48 -6.25 7.85
N CYS A 228 20.98 -6.49 9.06
CA CYS A 228 21.93 -5.60 9.72
C CYS A 228 23.32 -5.65 9.06
N ILE A 229 23.83 -4.48 8.72
CA ILE A 229 25.22 -4.22 8.35
C ILE A 229 25.91 -3.53 9.52
N CYS A 230 26.91 -4.22 10.04
CA CYS A 230 27.93 -3.70 10.94
C CYS A 230 29.17 -3.41 10.07
#